data_AF-A0A955WH21-F1
#
_entry.id   AF-A0A955WH21-F1
#
_cell.length_a   1.000
_cell.length_b   1.000
_cell.length_c   1.000
_cell.angle_alpha   90.00
_cell.angle_beta   90.00
_cell.angle_gamma   90.00
#
_symmetry.space_group_name_H-M   'P 1'
#
loop_
_entity.id
_entity.type
_entity.pdbx_description
1 polymer ?
#
loop_
_entity_poly.entity_id
_entity_poly.type
_entity_poly.pdbx_seq_one_letter_code
_entity_poly.pdbx_strand_id
1 'polypeptide(L)'
;MNDAIDPRLGEGPSELVIDAYVTGEATPDEIAAVETWMAADAENRGVIEARRQGFAAFAEARPQVMLARIRQGLAAAEAEEAAAARPTRPAARKRGRSNWLLALMGALAAAAAAAWFFVLRPPEAPQDTVLAKGTVALRVFRARGDEVVEVNSGEQVRSGDRLRFRPEGLPDGPGYLLVVGVEGTGELFAYAPADGQAVATSGALTDDGALPGSAVLDGSTGRERAVLVWCPTPFALANLAGGAHSLQTPAGCRQAGVALEKR
;
A
#
# COMPACT_ATOMS: atom_id res chain seq x y z
N MET A 1 -0.14 -34.34 9.14
CA MET A 1 -0.16 -33.56 10.40
C MET A 1 0.84 -34.18 11.35
N ASN A 2 2.11 -33.88 11.07
CA ASN A 2 3.30 -34.16 11.85
C ASN A 2 4.36 -33.32 11.13
N ASP A 3 4.34 -32.01 11.42
CA ASP A 3 5.36 -31.11 10.91
C ASP A 3 6.66 -31.48 11.60
N ALA A 4 7.60 -31.90 10.75
CA ALA A 4 8.94 -32.28 11.13
C ALA A 4 9.64 -31.06 11.74
N ILE A 5 9.96 -31.20 13.02
CA ILE A 5 10.75 -30.30 13.84
C ILE A 5 12.10 -30.08 13.16
N ASP A 6 12.44 -28.82 12.87
CA ASP A 6 13.79 -28.41 12.47
C ASP A 6 14.72 -28.58 13.69
N PRO A 7 15.70 -29.49 13.65
CA PRO A 7 16.56 -29.81 14.80
C PRO A 7 17.66 -28.76 15.06
N ARG A 8 17.63 -27.60 14.40
CA ARG A 8 18.65 -26.53 14.55
C ARG A 8 18.17 -25.28 15.29
N LEU A 9 16.90 -25.20 15.66
CA LEU A 9 16.40 -24.21 16.61
C LEU A 9 16.34 -24.90 17.97
N GLY A 10 17.13 -24.41 18.94
CA GLY A 10 17.21 -24.98 20.29
C GLY A 10 15.84 -25.14 20.94
N GLU A 11 15.74 -26.05 21.91
CA GLU A 11 14.56 -26.52 22.66
C GLU A 11 13.71 -25.39 23.30
N GLY A 12 13.14 -24.52 22.48
CA GLY A 12 12.18 -23.50 22.86
C GLY A 12 10.75 -23.94 22.58
N PRO A 13 9.77 -23.32 23.25
CA PRO A 13 8.37 -23.46 22.88
C PRO A 13 8.17 -23.09 21.41
N SER A 14 7.24 -23.75 20.73
CA SER A 14 6.89 -23.38 19.36
C SER A 14 6.33 -21.95 19.29
N GLU A 15 6.47 -21.29 18.14
CA GLU A 15 5.91 -19.95 17.90
C GLU A 15 4.41 -19.87 18.23
N LEU A 16 3.64 -20.93 17.95
CA LEU A 16 2.21 -21.00 18.27
C LEU A 16 1.95 -20.94 19.79
N VAL A 17 2.80 -21.62 20.56
CA VAL A 17 2.72 -21.63 22.04
C VAL A 17 3.13 -20.27 22.60
N ILE A 18 4.13 -19.62 22.00
CA ILE A 18 4.53 -18.24 22.34
C ILE A 18 3.39 -17.27 22.08
N ASP A 19 2.74 -17.34 20.92
CA ASP A 19 1.60 -16.48 20.58
C ASP A 19 0.42 -16.72 21.54
N ALA A 20 0.07 -17.97 21.82
CA ALA A 20 -0.96 -18.32 22.80
C ALA A 20 -0.63 -17.82 24.21
N TYR A 21 0.64 -17.85 24.62
CA TYR A 21 1.08 -17.30 25.90
C TYR A 21 0.89 -15.78 25.97
N VAL A 22 1.20 -15.07 24.87
CA VAL A 22 1.06 -13.61 24.79
C VAL A 22 -0.40 -13.16 24.78
N THR A 23 -1.30 -13.93 24.16
CA THR A 23 -2.74 -13.64 24.11
C THR A 23 -3.51 -14.11 25.36
N GLY A 24 -2.88 -14.90 26.24
CA GLY A 24 -3.51 -15.47 27.43
C GLY A 24 -4.38 -16.71 27.14
N GLU A 25 -4.16 -17.35 26.01
CA GLU A 25 -4.87 -18.55 25.56
C GLU A 25 -4.08 -19.86 25.81
N ALA A 26 -2.82 -19.76 26.23
CA ALA A 26 -1.98 -20.92 26.54
C ALA A 26 -2.53 -21.73 27.73
N THR A 27 -2.37 -23.05 27.63
CA THR A 27 -2.68 -23.98 28.73
C THR A 27 -1.68 -23.83 29.90
N PRO A 28 -1.99 -24.30 31.11
CA PRO A 28 -1.07 -24.23 32.25
C PRO A 28 0.32 -24.86 31.99
N ASP A 29 0.36 -25.97 31.25
CA ASP A 29 1.61 -26.65 30.92
C ASP A 29 2.45 -25.85 29.92
N GLU A 30 1.79 -25.24 28.93
CA GLU A 30 2.43 -24.32 27.97
C GLU A 30 2.96 -23.05 28.65
N ILE A 31 2.20 -22.48 29.59
CA ILE A 31 2.63 -21.34 30.41
C ILE A 31 3.92 -21.69 31.16
N ALA A 32 3.96 -22.84 31.84
CA ALA A 32 5.14 -23.28 32.58
C ALA A 32 6.35 -23.50 31.66
N ALA A 33 6.14 -24.04 30.46
CA ALA A 33 7.20 -24.24 29.47
C ALA A 33 7.78 -22.90 28.97
N VAL A 34 6.93 -21.92 28.65
CA VAL A 34 7.37 -20.59 28.21
C VAL A 34 8.08 -19.84 29.34
N GLU A 35 7.58 -19.92 30.58
CA GLU A 35 8.22 -19.28 31.73
C GLU A 35 9.59 -19.89 32.05
N THR A 36 9.71 -21.22 31.97
CA THR A 36 11.00 -21.90 32.13
C THR A 36 11.99 -21.48 31.04
N TRP A 37 11.53 -21.39 29.80
CA TRP A 37 12.34 -20.94 28.66
C TRP A 37 12.77 -19.46 28.78
N MET A 38 11.88 -18.57 29.22
CA MET A 38 12.21 -17.17 29.52
C MET A 38 13.20 -17.02 30.68
N ALA A 39 13.16 -17.91 31.67
CA ALA A 39 14.08 -17.87 32.81
C ALA A 39 15.51 -18.27 32.44
N ALA A 40 15.68 -19.05 31.36
CA ALA A 40 16.98 -19.53 30.91
C ALA A 40 17.86 -18.42 30.27
N ASP A 41 17.26 -17.45 29.58
CA ASP A 41 17.98 -16.39 28.86
C ASP A 41 17.24 -15.04 28.86
N ALA A 42 17.99 -13.94 28.96
CA ALA A 42 17.47 -12.58 28.75
C ALA A 42 17.00 -12.35 27.31
N GLU A 43 17.61 -12.99 26.31
CA GLU A 43 17.20 -12.88 24.91
C GLU A 43 15.78 -13.41 24.69
N ASN A 44 15.44 -14.55 25.32
CA ASN A 44 14.11 -15.15 25.27
C ASN A 44 13.02 -14.23 25.84
N ARG A 45 13.34 -13.48 26.91
CA ARG A 45 12.44 -12.43 27.44
C ARG A 45 12.22 -11.31 26.43
N GLY A 46 13.25 -10.95 25.68
CA GLY A 46 13.16 -9.98 24.58
C GLY A 46 12.18 -10.41 23.49
N VAL A 47 12.15 -11.70 23.14
CA VAL A 47 11.19 -12.26 22.17
C VAL A 47 9.75 -12.08 22.65
N ILE A 48 9.45 -12.45 23.89
CA ILE A 48 8.11 -12.31 24.47
C ILE A 48 7.68 -10.84 24.56
N GLU A 49 8.59 -9.94 24.97
CA GLU A 49 8.30 -8.52 25.05
C GLU A 49 8.05 -7.89 23.67
N ALA A 50 8.86 -8.23 22.66
CA ALA A 50 8.63 -7.79 21.29
C ALA A 50 7.27 -8.26 20.75
N ARG A 51 6.87 -9.50 21.06
CA ARG A 51 5.54 -10.02 20.71
C ARG A 51 4.43 -9.25 21.41
N ARG A 52 4.54 -9.03 22.74
CA ARG A 52 3.58 -8.21 23.51
C ARG A 52 3.44 -6.80 22.94
N GLN A 53 4.55 -6.15 22.60
CA GLN A 53 4.53 -4.82 21.98
C GLN A 53 3.86 -4.83 20.61
N GLY A 54 4.14 -5.86 19.79
CA GLY A 54 3.45 -6.08 18.52
C GLY A 54 1.94 -6.17 18.69
N PHE A 55 1.46 -7.04 19.60
CA PHE A 55 0.04 -7.17 19.89
C PHE A 55 -0.57 -5.91 20.51
N ALA A 56 0.15 -5.22 21.40
CA ALA A 56 -0.30 -3.98 22.01
C ALA A 56 -0.44 -2.84 20.99
N ALA A 57 0.41 -2.80 19.95
CA ALA A 57 0.25 -1.85 18.84
C ALA A 57 -1.08 -2.03 18.10
N PHE A 58 -1.66 -3.24 18.14
CA PHE A 58 -2.99 -3.53 17.60
C PHE A 58 -4.10 -3.52 18.67
N ALA A 59 -3.84 -3.15 19.93
CA ALA A 59 -4.89 -3.03 20.95
C ALA A 59 -5.92 -1.94 20.60
N GLU A 60 -5.51 -0.96 19.77
CA GLU A 60 -6.43 0.03 19.17
C GLU A 60 -7.16 -0.50 17.92
N ALA A 61 -6.65 -1.56 17.29
CA ALA A 61 -7.35 -2.22 16.20
C ALA A 61 -8.60 -2.88 16.78
N ARG A 62 -9.75 -2.21 16.65
CA ARG A 62 -11.03 -2.73 17.15
C ARG A 62 -11.45 -3.92 16.29
N PRO A 63 -11.27 -5.19 16.72
CA PRO A 63 -11.55 -6.35 15.87
C PRO A 63 -13.03 -6.37 15.46
N GLN A 64 -13.90 -5.87 16.33
CA GLN A 64 -15.33 -5.66 16.07
C GLN A 64 -15.59 -4.77 14.84
N VAL A 65 -14.82 -3.69 14.67
CA VAL A 65 -14.97 -2.75 13.54
C VAL A 65 -14.45 -3.39 12.25
N MET A 66 -13.34 -4.12 12.33
CA MET A 66 -12.78 -4.83 11.18
C MET A 66 -13.73 -5.94 10.70
N LEU A 67 -14.28 -6.74 11.62
CA LEU A 67 -15.28 -7.76 11.33
C LEU A 67 -16.59 -7.17 10.79
N ALA A 68 -17.03 -6.02 11.32
CA ALA A 68 -18.20 -5.32 10.80
C ALA A 68 -17.99 -4.88 9.34
N ARG A 69 -16.80 -4.37 8.99
CA ARG A 69 -16.44 -4.02 7.61
C ARG A 69 -16.41 -5.25 6.69
N ILE A 70 -15.84 -6.37 7.14
CA ILE A 70 -15.82 -7.62 6.35
C ILE A 70 -17.25 -8.08 6.07
N ARG A 71 -18.13 -8.08 7.09
CA ARG A 71 -19.54 -8.44 6.93
C ARG A 71 -20.29 -7.49 5.98
N GLN A 72 -20.04 -6.19 6.07
CA GLN A 72 -20.61 -5.20 5.16
C GLN A 72 -20.16 -5.41 3.71
N GLY A 73 -18.87 -5.70 3.49
CA GLY A 73 -18.33 -6.00 2.16
C GLY A 73 -18.95 -7.25 1.54
N LEU A 74 -19.10 -8.32 2.31
CA LEU A 74 -19.79 -9.54 1.88
C LEU A 74 -21.25 -9.27 1.49
N ALA A 75 -21.99 -8.52 2.32
CA ALA A 75 -23.39 -8.17 2.03
C ALA A 75 -23.53 -7.28 0.77
N ALA A 76 -22.58 -6.39 0.52
CA ALA A 76 -22.56 -5.57 -0.69
C ALA A 76 -22.30 -6.42 -1.96
N ALA A 77 -21.37 -7.37 -1.89
CA ALA A 77 -21.10 -8.29 -2.99
C ALA A 77 -22.32 -9.16 -3.33
N GLU A 78 -23.00 -9.69 -2.30
CA GLU A 78 -24.24 -10.45 -2.47
C GLU A 78 -25.36 -9.60 -3.13
N ALA A 79 -25.45 -8.31 -2.79
CA ALA A 79 -26.43 -7.40 -3.39
C ALA A 79 -26.12 -7.08 -4.86
N GLU A 80 -24.85 -6.97 -5.23
CA GLU A 80 -24.42 -6.76 -6.62
C GLU A 80 -24.71 -7.99 -7.49
N GLU A 81 -24.41 -9.19 -6.98
CA GLU A 81 -24.73 -10.46 -7.65
C GLU A 81 -26.25 -10.62 -7.84
N ALA A 82 -27.04 -10.30 -6.81
CA ALA A 82 -28.50 -10.31 -6.89
C ALA A 82 -29.06 -9.27 -7.89
N ALA A 83 -28.40 -8.12 -8.05
CA ALA A 83 -28.77 -7.11 -9.03
C ALA A 83 -28.43 -7.54 -10.46
N ALA A 84 -27.28 -8.20 -10.66
CA ALA A 84 -26.86 -8.75 -11.95
C ALA A 84 -27.76 -9.90 -12.42
N ALA A 85 -28.31 -10.68 -11.49
CA ALA A 85 -29.25 -11.77 -11.78
C ALA A 85 -30.64 -11.30 -12.25
N ARG A 86 -30.96 -9.99 -12.22
CA ARG A 86 -32.24 -9.50 -12.75
C ARG A 86 -32.27 -9.60 -14.27
N PRO A 87 -33.18 -10.39 -14.86
CA PRO A 87 -33.30 -10.49 -16.31
C PRO A 87 -33.64 -9.11 -16.88
N THR A 88 -32.73 -8.57 -17.69
CA THR A 88 -32.95 -7.33 -18.42
C THR A 88 -34.10 -7.57 -19.40
N ARG A 89 -35.26 -6.97 -19.13
CA ARG A 89 -36.39 -7.00 -20.07
C ARG A 89 -35.91 -6.41 -21.41
N PRO A 90 -35.97 -7.16 -22.52
CA PRO A 90 -35.54 -6.65 -23.80
C PRO A 90 -36.42 -5.45 -24.17
N ALA A 91 -35.81 -4.26 -24.20
CA ALA A 91 -36.47 -3.07 -24.68
C ALA A 91 -36.84 -3.28 -26.16
N ALA A 92 -38.14 -3.31 -26.46
CA ALA A 92 -38.68 -3.47 -27.80
C ALA A 92 -38.24 -2.28 -28.69
N ARG A 93 -37.11 -2.44 -29.40
CA ARG A 93 -36.63 -1.47 -30.38
C ARG A 93 -37.54 -1.51 -31.60
N LYS A 94 -38.42 -0.50 -31.74
CA LYS A 94 -39.09 -0.17 -33.01
C LYS A 94 -38.02 0.21 -34.04
N ARG A 95 -37.73 -0.71 -34.97
CA ARG A 95 -36.87 -0.52 -36.13
C ARG A 95 -37.51 0.48 -37.12
N GLY A 96 -37.08 1.74 -37.09
CA GLY A 96 -37.24 2.66 -38.22
C GLY A 96 -36.20 2.37 -39.29
N ARG A 97 -36.60 1.76 -40.42
CA ARG A 97 -35.71 1.29 -41.52
C ARG A 97 -35.12 2.39 -42.41
N SER A 98 -35.21 3.68 -42.07
CA SER A 98 -35.00 4.78 -43.04
C SER A 98 -33.62 5.45 -43.06
N ASN A 99 -32.72 5.21 -42.09
CA ASN A 99 -31.45 5.98 -42.01
C ASN A 99 -30.16 5.17 -42.16
N TRP A 100 -30.23 3.91 -42.64
CA TRP A 100 -29.04 3.05 -42.75
C TRP A 100 -27.97 3.59 -43.73
N LEU A 101 -28.39 4.31 -44.78
CA LEU A 101 -27.47 4.96 -45.71
C LEU A 101 -26.74 6.18 -45.11
N LEU A 102 -27.39 6.92 -44.19
CA LEU A 102 -26.74 8.02 -43.45
C LEU A 102 -25.77 7.50 -42.39
N ALA A 103 -26.05 6.35 -41.78
CA ALA A 103 -25.16 5.71 -40.80
C ALA A 103 -23.85 5.18 -41.43
N LEU A 104 -23.90 4.70 -42.68
CA LEU A 104 -22.71 4.25 -43.42
C LEU A 104 -21.75 5.40 -43.77
N MET A 105 -22.27 6.57 -44.15
CA MET A 105 -21.45 7.77 -44.40
C MET A 105 -20.81 8.33 -43.12
N GLY A 106 -21.53 8.31 -42.00
CA GLY A 106 -20.99 8.73 -40.70
C GLY A 106 -19.87 7.83 -40.18
N ALA A 107 -19.98 6.51 -40.39
CA ALA A 107 -18.97 5.54 -39.96
C ALA A 107 -17.63 5.71 -40.70
N LEU A 108 -17.66 6.05 -42.00
CA LEU A 108 -16.44 6.26 -42.78
C LEU A 108 -15.69 7.54 -42.35
N ALA A 109 -16.41 8.62 -42.07
CA ALA A 109 -15.82 9.87 -41.62
C ALA A 109 -15.21 9.75 -40.20
N ALA A 110 -15.85 8.99 -39.30
CA ALA A 110 -15.33 8.75 -37.96
C ALA A 110 -14.04 7.90 -37.96
N ALA A 111 -13.94 6.91 -38.86
CA ALA A 111 -12.74 6.07 -38.98
C ALA A 111 -11.53 6.87 -39.48
N ALA A 112 -11.72 7.80 -40.43
CA ALA A 112 -10.65 8.66 -40.92
C ALA A 112 -10.13 9.63 -39.86
N ALA A 113 -11.03 10.21 -39.04
CA ALA A 113 -10.64 11.09 -37.93
C ALA A 113 -9.87 10.34 -36.83
N ALA A 114 -10.29 9.11 -36.50
CA ALA A 114 -9.60 8.28 -35.51
C ALA A 114 -8.19 7.85 -35.98
N ALA A 115 -8.03 7.52 -37.25
CA ALA A 115 -6.72 7.20 -37.84
C ALA A 115 -5.78 8.42 -37.82
N TRP A 116 -6.29 9.61 -38.12
CA TRP A 116 -5.49 10.85 -38.06
C TRP A 116 -5.00 11.14 -36.64
N PHE A 117 -5.86 10.94 -35.63
CA PHE A 117 -5.49 11.17 -34.23
C PHE A 117 -4.40 10.20 -33.74
N PHE A 118 -4.34 8.98 -34.28
CA PHE A 118 -3.28 8.01 -33.95
C PHE A 118 -1.95 8.31 -34.66
N VAL A 119 -1.97 8.84 -35.89
CA VAL A 119 -0.74 9.16 -36.64
C VAL A 119 -0.05 10.43 -36.13
N LEU A 120 -0.82 11.41 -35.64
CA LEU A 120 -0.26 12.66 -35.11
C LEU A 120 0.08 12.60 -33.62
N ARG A 121 -0.17 11.50 -32.92
CA ARG A 121 0.23 11.38 -31.53
C ARG A 121 1.74 11.15 -31.51
N PRO A 122 2.58 12.14 -31.13
CA PRO A 122 4.00 11.90 -31.02
C PRO A 122 4.18 10.74 -30.03
N PRO A 123 5.02 9.74 -30.35
CA PRO A 123 5.31 8.69 -29.39
C PRO A 123 5.79 9.38 -28.12
N GLU A 124 5.07 9.16 -27.02
CA GLU A 124 5.55 9.52 -25.68
C GLU A 124 6.87 8.78 -25.53
N ALA A 125 7.97 9.49 -25.76
CA ALA A 125 9.29 8.95 -25.53
C ALA A 125 9.29 8.48 -24.08
N PRO A 126 9.67 7.22 -23.80
CA PRO A 126 9.87 6.79 -22.43
C PRO A 126 10.76 7.84 -21.79
N GLN A 127 10.24 8.50 -20.75
CA GLN A 127 11.02 9.44 -19.98
C GLN A 127 12.04 8.59 -19.21
N ASP A 128 13.14 8.23 -19.89
CA ASP A 128 14.39 7.88 -19.26
C ASP A 128 14.82 9.14 -18.50
N THR A 129 14.27 9.28 -17.30
CA THR A 129 14.75 10.22 -16.30
C THR A 129 16.16 9.77 -15.98
N VAL A 130 17.11 10.35 -16.71
CA VAL A 130 18.54 10.29 -16.37
C VAL A 130 18.66 10.94 -15.00
N LEU A 131 18.55 10.12 -13.96
CA LEU A 131 18.73 10.55 -12.59
C LEU A 131 20.19 10.95 -12.45
N ALA A 132 20.43 12.23 -12.14
CA ALA A 132 21.76 12.67 -11.77
C ALA A 132 22.21 11.82 -10.57
N LYS A 133 23.45 11.32 -10.64
CA LYS A 133 24.04 10.48 -9.60
C LYS A 133 23.93 11.20 -8.24
N GLY A 134 23.27 10.57 -7.26
CA GLY A 134 23.05 11.13 -5.92
C GLY A 134 21.64 11.66 -5.63
N THR A 135 20.71 11.54 -6.58
CA THR A 135 19.29 11.86 -6.35
C THR A 135 18.58 10.65 -5.74
N VAL A 136 17.83 10.87 -4.66
CA VAL A 136 16.91 9.83 -4.14
C VAL A 136 15.75 9.65 -5.12
N ALA A 137 15.21 8.45 -5.22
CA ALA A 137 14.05 8.12 -6.03
C ALA A 137 13.07 7.24 -5.23
N LEU A 138 11.81 7.27 -5.63
CA LEU A 138 10.74 6.46 -5.04
C LEU A 138 10.04 5.69 -6.14
N ARG A 139 10.04 4.36 -6.04
CA ARG A 139 9.18 3.50 -6.84
C ARG A 139 8.00 3.04 -6.01
N VAL A 140 6.82 3.02 -6.63
CA VAL A 140 5.57 2.66 -5.99
C VAL A 140 5.01 1.46 -6.72
N PHE A 141 4.64 0.42 -6.00
CA PHE A 141 4.02 -0.78 -6.55
C PHE A 141 2.61 -0.89 -6.00
N ARG A 142 1.62 -1.04 -6.89
CA ARG A 142 0.23 -1.29 -6.56
C ARG A 142 -0.05 -2.79 -6.64
N ALA A 143 -0.61 -3.34 -5.59
CA ALA A 143 -1.21 -4.67 -5.59
C ALA A 143 -2.74 -4.59 -5.61
N ARG A 144 -3.37 -5.34 -6.52
CA ARG A 144 -4.83 -5.51 -6.64
C ARG A 144 -5.15 -6.97 -6.96
N GLY A 145 -5.76 -7.68 -6.02
CA GLY A 145 -5.87 -9.14 -6.12
C GLY A 145 -4.47 -9.77 -6.15
N ASP A 146 -4.19 -10.56 -7.18
CA ASP A 146 -2.90 -11.22 -7.42
C ASP A 146 -1.96 -10.42 -8.34
N GLU A 147 -2.43 -9.27 -8.86
CA GLU A 147 -1.65 -8.44 -9.78
C GLU A 147 -0.83 -7.41 -8.99
N VAL A 148 0.47 -7.35 -9.25
CA VAL A 148 1.37 -6.32 -8.73
C VAL A 148 2.01 -5.58 -9.90
N VAL A 149 1.78 -4.27 -9.98
CA VAL A 149 2.26 -3.41 -11.07
C VAL A 149 2.95 -2.19 -10.49
N GLU A 150 4.03 -1.75 -11.12
CA GLU A 150 4.64 -0.46 -10.81
C GLU A 150 3.72 0.70 -11.24
N VAL A 151 3.53 1.65 -10.35
CA VAL A 151 2.70 2.83 -10.55
C VAL A 151 3.60 3.98 -10.99
N ASN A 152 3.37 4.47 -12.20
CA ASN A 152 4.06 5.64 -12.71
C ASN A 152 3.41 6.94 -12.21
N SER A 153 4.16 8.04 -12.22
CA SER A 153 3.64 9.34 -11.81
C SER A 153 2.47 9.78 -12.71
N GLY A 154 1.34 10.11 -12.10
CA GLY A 154 0.08 10.47 -12.77
C GLY A 154 -0.81 9.28 -13.13
N GLU A 155 -0.40 8.05 -12.82
CA GLU A 155 -1.22 6.87 -13.07
C GLU A 155 -2.42 6.82 -12.11
N GLN A 156 -3.50 6.20 -12.60
CA GLN A 156 -4.73 6.02 -11.83
C GLN A 156 -4.61 4.89 -10.82
N VAL A 157 -5.08 5.17 -9.60
CA VAL A 157 -5.22 4.21 -8.52
C VAL A 157 -6.65 4.25 -7.99
N ARG A 158 -7.08 3.16 -7.35
CA ARG A 158 -8.44 3.00 -6.82
C ARG A 158 -8.40 2.84 -5.31
N SER A 159 -9.51 3.16 -4.67
CA SER A 159 -9.73 2.78 -3.28
C SER A 159 -9.51 1.29 -3.06
N GLY A 160 -8.87 0.92 -1.95
CA GLY A 160 -8.52 -0.46 -1.60
C GLY A 160 -7.25 -1.02 -2.25
N ASP A 161 -6.65 -0.31 -3.21
CA ASP A 161 -5.34 -0.66 -3.73
C ASP A 161 -4.29 -0.66 -2.61
N ARG A 162 -3.39 -1.67 -2.61
CA ARG A 162 -2.29 -1.75 -1.66
C ARG A 162 -1.01 -1.21 -2.30
N LEU A 163 -0.42 -0.18 -1.72
CA LEU A 163 0.82 0.43 -2.18
C LEU A 163 2.01 -0.08 -1.37
N ARG A 164 3.05 -0.52 -2.07
CA ARG A 164 4.37 -0.85 -1.51
C ARG A 164 5.41 0.08 -2.09
N PHE A 165 6.34 0.51 -1.26
CA PHE A 165 7.27 1.59 -1.58
C PHE A 165 8.70 1.07 -1.61
N ARG A 166 9.45 1.39 -2.66
CA ARG A 166 10.85 1.03 -2.80
C ARG A 166 11.69 2.29 -2.99
N PRO A 167 12.44 2.73 -1.97
CA PRO A 167 13.38 3.82 -2.13
C PRO A 167 14.58 3.37 -2.96
N GLU A 168 15.11 4.27 -3.78
CA GLU A 168 16.29 4.06 -4.59
C GLU A 168 17.24 5.26 -4.47
N GLY A 169 18.54 5.06 -4.71
CA GLY A 169 19.53 6.14 -4.69
C GLY A 169 19.71 6.80 -3.31
N LEU A 170 19.45 6.07 -2.22
CA LEU A 170 19.68 6.57 -0.87
C LEU A 170 21.17 6.86 -0.65
N PRO A 171 21.53 7.92 0.10
CA PRO A 171 22.91 8.19 0.46
C PRO A 171 23.52 7.07 1.29
N ASP A 172 24.82 6.84 1.13
CA ASP A 172 25.58 5.92 1.97
C ASP A 172 25.59 6.42 3.43
N GLY A 173 25.41 5.50 4.37
CA GLY A 173 25.45 5.77 5.82
C GLY A 173 24.08 5.81 6.49
N PRO A 174 24.05 6.12 7.81
CA PRO A 174 22.81 6.16 8.56
C PRO A 174 21.91 7.31 8.08
N GLY A 175 20.62 7.05 8.01
CA GLY A 175 19.62 8.05 7.69
C GLY A 175 18.21 7.57 8.04
N TYR A 176 17.29 8.52 8.06
CA TYR A 176 15.92 8.32 8.48
C TYR A 176 14.98 8.50 7.30
N LEU A 177 14.02 7.59 7.16
CA LEU A 177 13.07 7.54 6.05
C LEU A 177 11.64 7.70 6.53
N LEU A 178 10.88 8.52 5.80
CA LEU A 178 9.43 8.63 5.92
C LEU A 178 8.84 8.70 4.52
N VAL A 179 7.79 7.91 4.24
CA VAL A 179 6.96 8.09 3.04
C VAL A 179 5.68 8.79 3.46
N VAL A 180 5.37 9.89 2.80
CA VAL A 180 4.30 10.82 3.15
C VAL A 180 3.33 10.95 1.99
N GLY A 181 2.04 10.82 2.25
CA GLY A 181 0.98 11.23 1.32
C GLY A 181 0.73 12.73 1.45
N VAL A 182 0.63 13.42 0.31
CA VAL A 182 0.28 14.84 0.22
C VAL A 182 -0.98 14.97 -0.63
N GLU A 183 -2.09 15.33 -0.01
CA GLU A 183 -3.36 15.53 -0.70
C GLU A 183 -3.40 16.85 -1.49
N GLY A 184 -4.43 17.02 -2.32
CA GLY A 184 -4.64 18.27 -3.05
C GLY A 184 -4.88 19.50 -2.15
N THR A 185 -5.36 19.29 -0.93
CA THR A 185 -5.50 20.32 0.10
C THR A 185 -4.18 20.71 0.76
N GLY A 186 -3.13 19.90 0.59
CA GLY A 186 -1.88 19.99 1.34
C GLY A 186 -1.91 19.22 2.68
N GLU A 187 -3.00 18.51 2.99
CA GLU A 187 -3.04 17.60 4.13
C GLU A 187 -1.96 16.51 3.99
N LEU A 188 -1.30 16.21 5.11
CA LEU A 188 -0.19 15.26 5.18
C LEU A 188 -0.58 14.05 6.01
N PHE A 189 -0.19 12.87 5.55
CA PHE A 189 -0.31 11.63 6.32
C PHE A 189 0.85 10.68 6.02
N ALA A 190 1.16 9.77 6.94
CA ALA A 190 2.27 8.83 6.78
C ALA A 190 1.81 7.54 6.08
N TYR A 191 2.54 7.16 5.04
CA TYR A 191 2.41 5.85 4.40
C TYR A 191 3.36 4.81 5.00
N ALA A 192 4.58 5.22 5.31
CA ALA A 192 5.60 4.36 5.90
C ALA A 192 6.51 5.18 6.84
N PRO A 193 6.90 4.64 8.01
CA PRO A 193 6.52 3.32 8.52
C PRO A 193 5.02 3.23 8.87
N ALA A 194 4.45 2.02 8.73
CA ALA A 194 3.03 1.76 8.95
C ALA A 194 2.70 1.48 10.43
N ASP A 195 3.53 1.98 11.36
CA ASP A 195 3.44 1.78 12.81
C ASP A 195 2.51 2.79 13.51
N GLY A 196 1.91 3.71 12.75
CA GLY A 196 1.02 4.75 13.25
C GLY A 196 1.72 5.90 13.97
N GLN A 197 3.04 5.84 14.17
CA GLN A 197 3.79 6.88 14.88
C GLN A 197 4.06 8.11 14.00
N ALA A 198 4.06 7.93 12.67
CA ALA A 198 4.42 8.98 11.72
C ALA A 198 5.80 9.60 12.01
N VAL A 199 6.72 8.78 12.53
CA VAL A 199 8.12 9.12 12.82
C VAL A 199 9.01 8.41 11.81
N ALA A 200 10.02 9.10 11.31
CA ALA A 200 10.97 8.51 10.37
C ALA A 200 11.81 7.44 11.04
N THR A 201 12.03 6.32 10.37
CA THR A 201 12.79 5.18 10.90
C THR A 201 14.15 5.05 10.22
N SER A 202 15.15 4.52 10.93
CA SER A 202 16.41 4.09 10.31
C SER A 202 16.09 2.92 9.38
N GLY A 203 16.07 3.19 8.07
CA GLY A 203 15.38 2.38 7.07
C GLY A 203 15.79 0.91 7.01
N ALA A 204 15.09 0.05 7.77
CA ALA A 204 15.10 -1.38 7.52
C ALA A 204 14.38 -1.62 6.20
N LEU A 205 15.11 -2.05 5.17
CA LEU A 205 14.54 -2.48 3.89
C LEU A 205 14.43 -4.00 3.89
N THR A 206 13.42 -4.52 3.20
CA THR A 206 13.33 -5.96 2.89
C THR A 206 14.41 -6.36 1.89
N ASP A 207 14.61 -7.67 1.68
CA ASP A 207 15.66 -8.20 0.79
C ASP A 207 15.55 -7.70 -0.66
N ASP A 208 14.34 -7.37 -1.11
CA ASP A 208 14.07 -6.76 -2.42
C ASP A 208 14.25 -5.23 -2.44
N GLY A 209 14.73 -4.63 -1.34
CA GLY A 209 14.98 -3.20 -1.18
C GLY A 209 13.74 -2.35 -0.89
N ALA A 210 12.57 -2.97 -0.67
CA ALA A 210 11.35 -2.23 -0.35
C ALA A 210 11.24 -1.88 1.14
N LEU A 211 10.40 -0.90 1.46
CA LEU A 211 10.00 -0.65 2.84
C LEU A 211 9.08 -1.78 3.32
N PRO A 212 9.20 -2.22 4.59
CA PRO A 212 8.31 -3.20 5.19
C PRO A 212 6.85 -2.73 5.19
N GLY A 213 5.94 -3.67 4.90
CA GLY A 213 4.50 -3.44 4.90
C GLY A 213 3.96 -2.85 3.59
N SER A 214 2.71 -2.41 3.66
CA SER A 214 1.99 -1.78 2.55
C SER A 214 0.94 -0.82 3.10
N ALA A 215 0.66 0.26 2.38
CA ALA A 215 -0.44 1.16 2.69
C ALA A 215 -1.68 0.82 1.85
N VAL A 216 -2.87 0.88 2.44
CA VAL A 216 -4.12 0.69 1.71
C VAL A 216 -4.69 2.06 1.37
N LEU A 217 -4.99 2.30 0.09
CA LEU A 217 -5.66 3.53 -0.32
C LEU A 217 -7.09 3.57 0.22
N ASP A 218 -7.45 4.71 0.79
CA ASP A 218 -8.76 5.01 1.32
C ASP A 218 -9.76 5.36 0.21
N GLY A 219 -10.97 5.79 0.58
CA GLY A 219 -12.05 6.14 -0.37
C GLY A 219 -11.96 7.56 -0.92
N SER A 220 -10.90 8.31 -0.60
CA SER A 220 -10.72 9.68 -1.11
C SER A 220 -10.46 9.66 -2.63
N THR A 221 -10.89 10.73 -3.29
CA THR A 221 -10.74 10.91 -4.74
C THR A 221 -9.92 12.15 -5.04
N GLY A 222 -9.21 12.16 -6.16
CA GLY A 222 -8.43 13.30 -6.62
C GLY A 222 -6.94 13.05 -6.62
N ARG A 223 -6.18 14.13 -6.84
CA ARG A 223 -4.73 14.05 -6.97
C ARG A 223 -4.06 14.00 -5.61
N GLU A 224 -3.18 13.02 -5.46
CA GLU A 224 -2.29 12.88 -4.31
C GLU A 224 -0.84 12.74 -4.78
N ARG A 225 0.13 12.95 -3.88
CA ARG A 225 1.52 12.57 -4.10
C ARG A 225 2.02 11.70 -2.95
N ALA A 226 2.60 10.55 -3.28
CA ALA A 226 3.45 9.81 -2.36
C ALA A 226 4.87 10.37 -2.45
N VAL A 227 5.43 10.84 -1.34
CA VAL A 227 6.73 11.50 -1.26
C VAL A 227 7.62 10.76 -0.27
N LEU A 228 8.74 10.23 -0.76
CA LEU A 228 9.85 9.76 0.05
C LEU A 228 10.62 10.97 0.58
N VAL A 229 10.83 11.02 1.89
CA VAL A 229 11.72 11.97 2.55
C VAL A 229 12.82 11.18 3.24
N TRP A 230 14.07 11.52 2.93
CA TRP A 230 15.27 11.03 3.61
C TRP A 230 15.97 12.18 4.30
N CYS A 231 16.34 12.01 5.57
CA CYS A 231 17.11 13.00 6.32
C CYS A 231 18.27 12.33 7.08
N PRO A 232 19.41 13.04 7.29
CA PRO A 232 20.51 12.52 8.08
C PRO A 232 20.21 12.47 9.59
N THR A 233 19.22 13.23 10.05
CA THR A 233 18.79 13.29 11.46
C THR A 233 17.35 12.79 11.61
N PRO A 234 16.96 12.27 12.79
CA PRO A 234 15.58 11.88 13.06
C PRO A 234 14.61 13.05 12.81
N PHE A 235 13.44 12.72 12.27
CA PHE A 235 12.35 13.67 12.07
C PHE A 235 11.00 12.95 12.14
N ALA A 236 9.93 13.71 12.32
CA ALA A 236 8.55 13.23 12.30
C ALA A 236 7.73 14.02 11.26
N LEU A 237 6.53 13.52 10.96
CA LEU A 237 5.58 14.18 10.06
C LEU A 237 5.31 15.63 10.48
N ALA A 238 5.27 15.91 11.80
CA ALA A 238 5.09 17.24 12.35
C ALA A 238 6.22 18.24 12.03
N ASN A 239 7.39 17.75 11.57
CA ASN A 239 8.48 18.60 11.09
C ASN A 239 8.35 18.97 9.60
N LEU A 240 7.33 18.47 8.92
CA LEU A 240 7.07 18.73 7.51
C LEU A 240 5.92 19.73 7.37
N ALA A 241 5.91 20.47 6.27
CA ALA A 241 4.80 21.34 5.93
C ALA A 241 4.27 21.02 4.53
N GLY A 242 2.98 20.76 4.44
CA GLY A 242 2.28 20.50 3.19
C GLY A 242 1.82 21.80 2.53
N GLY A 243 1.90 21.83 1.21
CA GLY A 243 1.19 22.78 0.37
C GLY A 243 0.40 22.02 -0.69
N ALA A 244 -0.43 22.71 -1.47
CA ALA A 244 -1.17 22.08 -2.56
C ALA A 244 -0.20 21.34 -3.50
N HIS A 245 -0.20 20.01 -3.41
CA HIS A 245 0.71 19.12 -4.14
C HIS A 245 2.22 19.36 -3.93
N SER A 246 2.62 20.00 -2.83
CA SER A 246 4.04 20.22 -2.50
C SER A 246 4.34 19.87 -1.05
N LEU A 247 5.59 19.50 -0.78
CA LEU A 247 6.08 19.17 0.54
C LEU A 247 7.34 19.99 0.81
N GLN A 248 7.34 20.68 1.94
CA GLN A 248 8.50 21.36 2.49
C GLN A 248 9.14 20.48 3.56
N THR A 249 10.45 20.28 3.43
CA THR A 249 11.24 19.43 4.33
C THR A 249 12.26 20.26 5.11
N PRO A 250 12.75 19.78 6.27
CA PRO A 250 13.87 20.37 6.97
C PRO A 250 15.12 20.49 6.08
N ALA A 251 16.02 21.41 6.45
CA ALA A 251 17.29 21.58 5.76
C ALA A 251 18.13 20.29 5.81
N GLY A 252 18.78 19.95 4.68
CA GLY A 252 19.60 18.75 4.56
C GLY A 252 18.83 17.46 4.21
N CYS A 253 17.50 17.50 4.20
CA CYS A 253 16.69 16.39 3.72
C CYS A 253 16.67 16.34 2.18
N ARG A 254 16.48 15.13 1.65
CA ARG A 254 16.27 14.85 0.22
C ARG A 254 14.87 14.28 0.05
N GLN A 255 14.21 14.61 -1.05
CA GLN A 255 12.88 14.08 -1.35
C GLN A 255 12.70 13.66 -2.80
N ALA A 256 11.85 12.67 -3.01
CA ALA A 256 11.38 12.24 -4.32
C ALA A 256 9.92 11.81 -4.20
N GLY A 257 9.11 11.98 -5.24
CA GLY A 257 7.70 11.60 -5.13
C GLY A 257 7.04 11.26 -6.45
N VAL A 258 5.98 10.48 -6.34
CA VAL A 258 5.14 9.97 -7.41
C VAL A 258 3.75 10.56 -7.25
N ALA A 259 3.22 11.20 -8.30
CA ALA A 259 1.84 11.66 -8.30
C ALA A 259 0.89 10.47 -8.54
N LEU A 260 -0.23 10.45 -7.83
CA LEU A 260 -1.26 9.42 -7.91
C LEU A 260 -2.59 10.09 -8.24
N GLU A 261 -3.35 9.53 -9.18
CA GLU A 261 -4.70 10.02 -9.51
C GLU A 261 -5.75 9.04 -8.95
N LYS A 262 -6.31 9.34 -7.77
CA LYS A 262 -7.30 8.49 -7.09
C LYS A 262 -8.69 8.62 -7.72
N ARG A 263 -9.35 7.48 -7.97
CA ARG A 263 -10.71 7.39 -8.50
C ARG A 263 -11.64 6.53 -7.65
#